data_AF-A0A925LHX2-F1
#
_entry.id   AF-A0A925LHX2-F1
#
_cell.length_a   1.000
_cell.length_b   1.000
_cell.length_c   1.000
_cell.angle_alpha   90.00
_cell.angle_beta   90.00
_cell.angle_gamma   90.00
#
_symmetry.space_group_name_H-M   'P 1'
#
loop_
_entity.id
_entity.type
_entity.pdbx_description
1 polymer ?
#
loop_
_entity_poly.entity_id
_entity_poly.type
_entity_poly.pdbx_seq_one_letter_code
_entity_poly.pdbx_strand_id
1 'polypeptide(L)'
;MEKIVAELLNKVENLGNFNGIEGYMPYYYEKLYSILDYFEAEVVFVDEPVRISDRWDSIKTELDESLKGRFEKGYLLKGQLEIVHDLPAIVAKIEQHKTVLISTLMQKAHFMKWQNPLDFSMKTIAPYHNNFEMLKTDLKYFLDHHYRTVLLSASHTRAERMANLLNENGIKAQFVPNLEDITLGRDVVSVTPGSLHKGFEYPQIQFVVLTETDMSNQKAKKQRYKKHKSGRKIDSFTDLKVGDYVVHENHGIGVFRGIEKIEVDGISKDFIKISYQDGGNLYITTNQLDAIQKYIGIEGKKPKLSKLGSNEWKKTKARVKSEVEVLAKDLIELYAKREVGKGFVYSGDSLWQREFEEMFPYDETDDQLNAIEDTKRDMESNKIMDRLICGDVGYGKTEVAIRAAFKAVQDGKQVAYLVPTTILAQQHYNNFTQRMKDFPVKVGMLSRFKSAKEQKGIIDDLGKGSVDIVIGTHRIISKDVKFKNLGLLIIDEEQRFGVTHKEK
;
A
#
# COMPACT_ATOMS: atom_id res chain seq x y z
N MET A 1 2.68 -42.29 8.25
CA MET A 1 3.74 -41.95 7.29
C MET A 1 3.30 -42.17 5.84
N GLU A 2 3.06 -43.40 5.37
CA GLU A 2 2.68 -43.66 3.96
C GLU A 2 1.43 -42.88 3.48
N LYS A 3 0.39 -42.80 4.30
CA LYS A 3 -0.82 -42.02 3.99
C LYS A 3 -0.56 -40.52 3.79
N ILE A 4 0.43 -39.96 4.50
CA ILE A 4 0.78 -38.53 4.45
C ILE A 4 1.65 -38.25 3.23
N VAL A 5 2.57 -39.17 2.92
CA VAL A 5 3.34 -39.14 1.67
C VAL A 5 2.40 -39.21 0.47
N ALA A 6 1.41 -40.12 0.49
CA ALA A 6 0.39 -40.21 -0.56
C ALA A 6 -0.45 -38.92 -0.69
N GLU A 7 -0.83 -38.29 0.43
CA GLU A 7 -1.55 -37.01 0.42
C GLU A 7 -0.68 -35.86 -0.11
N LEU A 8 0.61 -35.83 0.25
CA LEU A 8 1.58 -34.86 -0.27
C LEU A 8 1.80 -35.04 -1.78
N LEU A 9 2.00 -36.27 -2.25
CA LEU A 9 2.14 -36.57 -3.68
C LEU A 9 0.90 -36.15 -4.45
N ASN A 10 -0.29 -36.45 -3.93
CA ASN A 10 -1.55 -36.03 -4.54
C ASN A 10 -1.67 -34.50 -4.61
N LYS A 11 -1.24 -33.77 -3.57
CA LYS A 11 -1.20 -32.29 -3.59
C LYS A 11 -0.20 -31.76 -4.60
N VAL A 12 1.00 -32.34 -4.70
CA VAL A 12 2.00 -31.94 -5.70
C VAL A 12 1.47 -32.19 -7.12
N GLU A 13 0.92 -33.38 -7.39
CA GLU A 13 0.39 -33.77 -8.70
C GLU A 13 -0.80 -32.91 -9.15
N ASN A 14 -1.72 -32.57 -8.24
CA ASN A 14 -2.95 -31.86 -8.59
C ASN A 14 -2.87 -30.34 -8.47
N LEU A 15 -2.03 -29.80 -7.57
CA LEU A 15 -1.96 -28.36 -7.31
C LEU A 15 -0.68 -27.73 -7.89
N GLY A 16 0.37 -28.52 -8.14
CA GLY A 16 1.69 -28.06 -8.58
C GLY A 16 2.46 -27.30 -7.49
N ASN A 17 1.83 -26.32 -6.84
CA ASN A 17 2.37 -25.54 -5.73
C ASN A 17 1.30 -25.37 -4.63
N PHE A 18 1.69 -25.52 -3.37
CA PHE A 18 0.83 -25.31 -2.22
C PHE A 18 1.62 -24.76 -1.02
N ASN A 19 0.93 -24.08 -0.10
CA ASN A 19 1.57 -23.48 1.07
C ASN A 19 2.30 -24.54 1.91
N GLY A 20 3.59 -24.31 2.14
CA GLY A 20 4.44 -25.20 2.94
C GLY A 20 5.12 -26.31 2.15
N ILE A 21 5.02 -26.31 0.82
CA ILE A 21 5.76 -27.23 -0.05
C ILE A 21 7.28 -27.08 0.14
N GLU A 22 7.76 -25.88 0.48
CA GLU A 22 9.17 -25.55 0.72
C GLU A 22 9.73 -26.35 1.91
N GLY A 23 8.87 -26.76 2.85
CA GLY A 23 9.25 -27.62 3.96
C GLY A 23 9.68 -29.03 3.55
N TYR A 24 9.64 -29.37 2.26
CA TYR A 24 10.03 -30.68 1.71
C TYR A 24 11.15 -30.59 0.68
N MET A 25 11.84 -29.45 0.57
CA MET A 25 12.97 -29.23 -0.35
C MET A 25 14.01 -30.38 -0.43
N PRO A 26 14.43 -31.03 0.67
CA PRO A 26 15.37 -32.16 0.62
C PRO A 26 14.89 -33.36 -0.20
N TYR A 27 13.60 -33.46 -0.48
CA TYR A 27 13.02 -34.54 -1.29
C TYR A 27 12.93 -34.18 -2.77
N TYR A 28 13.02 -32.90 -3.11
CA TYR A 28 12.97 -32.41 -4.50
C TYR A 28 14.35 -32.12 -5.07
N TYR A 29 15.29 -31.74 -4.21
CA TYR A 29 16.64 -31.34 -4.59
C TYR A 29 17.67 -32.31 -4.02
N GLU A 30 18.56 -32.80 -4.87
CA GLU A 30 19.66 -33.69 -4.46
C GLU A 30 20.62 -33.03 -3.48
N LYS A 31 20.80 -31.70 -3.60
CA LYS A 31 21.68 -30.93 -2.75
C LYS A 31 21.05 -29.58 -2.40
N LEU A 32 21.13 -29.23 -1.11
CA LEU A 32 20.75 -27.92 -0.61
C LEU A 32 21.99 -27.07 -0.41
N TYR A 33 21.85 -25.79 -0.69
CA TYR A 33 22.92 -24.80 -0.59
C TYR A 33 22.49 -23.69 0.37
N SER A 34 23.41 -23.24 1.21
CA SER A 34 23.23 -22.05 2.03
C SER A 34 23.55 -20.80 1.21
N ILE A 35 23.15 -19.63 1.72
CA ILE A 35 23.47 -18.35 1.06
C ILE A 35 24.98 -18.14 0.90
N LEU A 36 25.79 -18.69 1.80
CA LEU A 36 27.25 -18.62 1.77
C LEU A 36 27.84 -19.43 0.61
N ASP A 37 27.16 -20.47 0.13
CA ASP A 37 27.65 -21.25 -1.01
C ASP A 37 27.60 -20.46 -2.34
N TYR A 38 26.85 -19.35 -2.36
CA TYR A 38 26.78 -18.42 -3.49
C TYR A 38 27.71 -17.22 -3.32
N PHE A 39 28.45 -17.13 -2.21
CA PHE A 39 29.36 -16.01 -1.98
C PHE A 39 30.67 -16.24 -2.72
N GLU A 40 30.90 -15.44 -3.76
CA GLU A 40 32.23 -15.26 -4.36
C GLU A 40 33.06 -14.20 -3.60
N ALA A 41 32.54 -13.68 -2.48
CA ALA A 41 33.11 -12.56 -1.76
C ALA A 41 34.42 -12.93 -1.01
N GLU A 42 35.42 -12.06 -1.11
CA GLU A 42 36.68 -12.20 -0.36
C GLU A 42 36.52 -11.92 1.15
N VAL A 43 35.51 -11.12 1.54
CA VAL A 43 35.30 -10.64 2.91
C VAL A 43 33.85 -10.79 3.34
N VAL A 44 33.63 -11.30 4.55
CA VAL A 44 32.31 -11.43 5.20
C VAL A 44 32.24 -10.51 6.41
N PHE A 45 31.22 -9.65 6.45
CA PHE A 45 30.94 -8.79 7.61
C PHE A 45 29.86 -9.44 8.48
N VAL A 46 30.14 -9.59 9.77
CA VAL A 46 29.18 -10.11 10.74
C VAL A 46 28.87 -9.02 11.77
N ASP A 47 27.67 -8.45 11.66
CA ASP A 47 27.18 -7.37 12.50
C ASP A 47 26.47 -7.91 13.74
N GLU A 48 26.89 -7.45 14.93
CA GLU A 48 26.38 -7.85 16.24
C GLU A 48 26.40 -9.38 16.48
N PRO A 49 27.57 -10.05 16.47
CA PRO A 49 27.67 -11.51 16.56
C PRO A 49 27.02 -12.10 17.81
N VAL A 50 27.01 -11.37 18.93
CA VAL A 50 26.31 -11.83 20.16
C VAL A 50 24.80 -11.88 19.94
N ARG A 51 24.21 -10.83 19.34
CA ARG A 51 22.77 -10.80 19.04
C ARG A 51 22.38 -11.86 18.04
N ILE A 52 23.26 -12.17 17.08
CA ILE A 52 23.06 -13.29 16.16
C ILE A 52 22.97 -14.62 16.93
N SER A 53 23.83 -14.81 17.95
CA SER A 53 23.77 -15.99 18.83
C SER A 53 22.43 -16.09 19.55
N ASP A 54 22.03 -15.01 20.22
CA ASP A 54 20.80 -14.99 21.03
C ASP A 54 19.57 -15.20 20.15
N ARG A 55 19.56 -14.58 18.96
CA ARG A 55 18.47 -14.75 18.00
C ARG A 55 18.44 -16.17 17.44
N TRP A 56 19.60 -16.75 17.18
CA TRP A 56 19.71 -18.14 16.75
C TRP A 56 19.13 -19.10 17.80
N ASP A 57 19.48 -18.93 19.06
CA ASP A 57 18.98 -19.79 20.15
C ASP A 57 17.45 -19.70 20.28
N SER A 58 16.88 -18.50 20.15
CA SER A 58 15.43 -18.29 20.09
C SER A 58 14.79 -18.99 18.88
N ILE A 59 15.33 -18.79 17.68
CA ILE A 59 14.79 -19.42 16.45
C ILE A 59 14.88 -20.94 16.54
N LYS A 60 16.01 -21.47 17.04
CA LYS A 60 16.24 -22.90 17.19
C LYS A 60 15.25 -23.53 18.18
N THR A 61 15.00 -22.86 19.30
CA THR A 61 14.01 -23.32 20.29
C THR A 61 12.60 -23.38 19.68
N GLU A 62 12.18 -22.32 18.99
CA GLU A 62 10.88 -22.28 18.29
C GLU A 62 10.76 -23.39 17.22
N LEU A 63 11.85 -23.61 16.47
CA LEU A 63 11.91 -24.66 15.45
C LEU A 63 11.81 -26.04 16.09
N ASP A 64 12.58 -26.31 17.15
CA ASP A 64 12.59 -27.60 17.85
C ASP A 64 11.20 -27.91 18.46
N GLU A 65 10.53 -26.92 19.05
CA GLU A 65 9.15 -27.08 19.54
C GLU A 65 8.17 -27.35 18.40
N SER A 66 8.28 -26.63 17.29
CA SER A 66 7.46 -26.88 16.10
C SER A 66 7.67 -28.30 15.58
N LEU A 67 8.92 -28.75 15.44
CA LEU A 67 9.28 -30.08 14.95
C LEU A 67 8.77 -31.18 15.89
N LYS A 68 8.91 -31.01 17.22
CA LYS A 68 8.33 -31.93 18.21
C LYS A 68 6.82 -32.06 18.04
N GLY A 69 6.10 -30.95 17.91
CA GLY A 69 4.65 -30.99 17.70
C GLY A 69 4.23 -31.67 16.39
N ARG A 70 5.03 -31.54 15.32
CA ARG A 70 4.80 -32.26 14.04
C ARG A 70 5.09 -33.75 14.16
N PHE A 71 6.13 -34.10 14.91
CA PHE A 71 6.52 -35.47 15.20
C PHE A 71 5.44 -36.18 16.01
N GLU A 72 4.95 -35.57 17.09
CA GLU A 72 3.86 -36.10 17.93
C GLU A 72 2.56 -36.32 17.14
N LYS A 73 2.25 -35.40 16.22
CA LYS A 73 1.08 -35.52 15.33
C LYS A 73 1.31 -36.46 14.15
N GLY A 74 2.50 -37.04 14.02
CA GLY A 74 2.81 -38.12 13.08
C GLY A 74 2.98 -37.70 11.62
N TYR A 75 3.25 -36.42 11.33
CA TYR A 75 3.42 -35.91 9.96
C TYR A 75 4.79 -35.28 9.66
N LEU A 76 5.75 -35.40 10.58
CA LEU A 76 7.13 -34.98 10.33
C LEU A 76 7.87 -36.01 9.46
N LEU A 77 8.47 -35.57 8.36
CA LEU A 77 9.37 -36.39 7.55
C LEU A 77 10.84 -36.11 7.91
N LYS A 78 11.71 -37.14 7.80
CA LYS A 78 13.13 -37.07 8.22
C LYS A 78 13.91 -35.91 7.59
N GLY A 79 13.77 -35.72 6.27
CA GLY A 79 14.50 -34.70 5.52
C GLY A 79 14.18 -33.28 6.00
N GLN A 80 13.00 -33.04 6.60
CA GLN A 80 12.65 -31.71 7.10
C GLN A 80 13.57 -31.23 8.24
N LEU A 81 14.29 -32.16 8.89
CA LEU A 81 15.32 -31.85 9.89
C LEU A 81 16.60 -31.28 9.26
N GLU A 82 16.81 -31.48 7.96
CA GLU A 82 18.04 -31.13 7.24
C GLU A 82 17.94 -29.77 6.52
N ILE A 83 16.77 -29.11 6.55
CA ILE A 83 16.55 -27.81 5.89
C ILE A 83 17.36 -26.70 6.55
N VAL A 84 17.47 -26.74 7.88
CA VAL A 84 18.13 -25.68 8.65
C VAL A 84 19.53 -26.15 9.03
N HIS A 85 20.55 -25.45 8.53
CA HIS A 85 21.93 -25.69 8.91
C HIS A 85 22.15 -25.36 10.39
N ASP A 86 23.03 -26.10 11.05
CA ASP A 86 23.44 -25.75 12.41
C ASP A 86 24.37 -24.53 12.42
N LEU A 87 24.34 -23.78 13.52
CA LEU A 87 25.19 -22.61 13.68
C LEU A 87 26.68 -22.94 13.54
N PRO A 88 27.22 -24.05 14.10
CA PRO A 88 28.63 -24.42 13.91
C PRO A 88 29.03 -24.62 12.45
N ALA A 89 28.22 -25.28 11.60
CA ALA A 89 28.58 -25.43 10.18
C ALA A 89 28.52 -24.10 9.43
N ILE A 90 27.56 -23.24 9.76
CA ILE A 90 27.49 -21.89 9.18
C ILE A 90 28.73 -21.07 9.56
N VAL A 91 29.15 -21.11 10.83
CA VAL A 91 30.35 -20.42 11.31
C VAL A 91 31.59 -20.97 10.63
N ALA A 92 31.74 -22.29 10.52
CA ALA A 92 32.86 -22.90 9.83
C ALA A 92 32.93 -22.49 8.35
N LYS A 93 31.79 -22.27 7.69
CA LYS A 93 31.75 -21.71 6.33
C LYS A 93 32.16 -20.23 6.31
N ILE A 94 31.70 -19.41 7.25
CA ILE A 94 32.10 -18.01 7.36
C ILE A 94 33.61 -17.87 7.57
N GLU A 95 34.20 -18.70 8.44
CA GLU A 95 35.63 -18.71 8.76
C GLU A 95 36.53 -19.13 7.58
N GLN A 96 35.97 -19.66 6.49
CA GLN A 96 36.71 -19.89 5.24
C GLN A 96 37.01 -18.58 4.48
N HIS A 97 36.33 -17.49 4.83
CA HIS A 97 36.52 -16.17 4.24
C HIS A 97 37.19 -15.21 5.24
N LYS A 98 37.80 -14.13 4.74
CA LYS A 98 38.26 -13.04 5.62
C LYS A 98 37.03 -12.48 6.33
N THR A 99 37.01 -12.51 7.65
CA THR A 99 35.82 -12.14 8.42
C THR A 99 36.07 -10.88 9.24
N VAL A 100 35.15 -9.92 9.15
CA VAL A 100 35.15 -8.69 9.96
C VAL A 100 33.94 -8.74 10.90
N LEU A 101 34.20 -8.70 12.20
CA LEU A 101 33.17 -8.64 13.22
C LEU A 101 32.90 -7.17 13.58
N ILE A 102 31.63 -6.77 13.57
CA ILE A 102 31.19 -5.43 13.97
C ILE A 102 30.29 -5.59 15.18
N SER A 103 30.49 -4.76 16.21
CA SER A 103 29.62 -4.73 17.38
C SER A 103 29.67 -3.35 18.02
N THR A 104 28.52 -2.86 18.49
CA THR A 104 28.41 -1.60 19.23
C THR A 104 29.15 -1.68 20.57
N LEU A 105 29.14 -2.86 21.19
CA LEU A 105 29.87 -3.14 22.42
C LEU A 105 30.65 -4.43 22.24
N MET A 106 31.95 -4.41 22.55
CA MET A 106 32.77 -5.61 22.46
C MET A 106 32.39 -6.57 23.60
N GLN A 107 31.58 -7.56 23.24
CA GLN A 107 31.16 -8.63 24.13
C GLN A 107 31.77 -9.95 23.66
N LYS A 108 31.93 -10.89 24.58
CA LYS A 108 32.42 -12.23 24.23
C LYS A 108 31.35 -12.94 23.40
N ALA A 109 31.61 -13.10 22.10
CA ALA A 109 30.77 -13.92 21.24
C ALA A 109 31.01 -15.41 21.53
N HIS A 110 29.92 -16.18 21.62
CA HIS A 110 29.98 -17.60 21.99
C HIS A 110 30.54 -18.48 20.87
N PHE A 111 30.29 -18.11 19.61
CA PHE A 111 30.62 -18.93 18.45
C PHE A 111 31.75 -18.36 17.56
N MET A 112 32.20 -17.12 17.79
CA MET A 112 33.35 -16.52 17.08
C MET A 112 34.25 -15.75 18.04
N LYS A 113 35.55 -15.71 17.74
CA LYS A 113 36.56 -15.02 18.57
C LYS A 113 37.02 -13.72 17.92
N TRP A 114 37.15 -12.69 18.75
CA TRP A 114 37.85 -11.45 18.39
C TRP A 114 39.37 -11.73 18.34
N GLN A 115 40.00 -11.47 17.21
CA GLN A 115 41.46 -11.67 17.06
C GLN A 115 42.23 -10.35 17.12
N ASN A 116 41.74 -9.29 16.47
CA ASN A 116 42.37 -7.96 16.42
C ASN A 116 41.31 -6.86 16.56
N PRO A 117 40.78 -6.61 17.77
CA PRO A 117 39.72 -5.62 17.95
C PRO A 117 40.25 -4.21 17.67
N LEU A 118 39.53 -3.48 16.84
CA LEU A 118 39.71 -2.04 16.63
C LEU A 118 38.51 -1.33 17.22
N ASP A 119 38.76 -0.30 18.04
CA ASP A 119 37.71 0.49 18.67
C ASP A 119 37.54 1.83 17.93
N PHE A 120 36.29 2.17 17.64
CA PHE A 120 35.90 3.42 17.00
C PHE A 120 34.99 4.17 17.96
N SER A 121 35.49 5.28 18.51
CA SER A 121 34.67 6.16 19.33
C SER A 121 33.61 6.83 18.45
N MET A 122 32.35 6.49 18.66
CA MET A 122 31.19 7.04 17.95
C MET A 122 30.13 7.46 18.96
N LYS A 123 29.54 8.65 18.78
CA LYS A 123 28.40 9.11 19.58
C LYS A 123 27.16 9.19 18.71
N THR A 124 26.01 8.81 19.27
CA THR A 124 24.72 9.05 18.63
C THR A 124 24.27 10.47 18.92
N ILE A 125 23.72 11.16 17.92
CA ILE A 125 23.11 12.47 18.12
C ILE A 125 21.81 12.33 18.90
N ALA A 126 21.63 13.18 19.92
CA ALA A 126 20.38 13.25 20.66
C ALA A 126 19.28 13.91 19.81
N PRO A 127 18.04 13.43 19.88
CA PRO A 127 16.94 14.04 19.14
C PRO A 127 16.67 15.46 19.64
N TYR A 128 16.50 16.40 18.71
CA TYR A 128 16.22 17.81 18.98
C TYR A 128 14.74 18.08 19.29
N HIS A 129 13.82 17.14 19.03
CA HIS A 129 12.39 17.27 19.34
C HIS A 129 11.72 18.56 18.82
N ASN A 130 12.02 18.95 17.57
CA ASN A 130 11.60 20.22 16.94
C ASN A 130 12.15 21.49 17.62
N ASN A 131 13.14 21.37 18.51
CA ASN A 131 13.82 22.51 19.12
C ASN A 131 14.95 23.02 18.21
N PHE A 132 14.60 23.93 17.30
CA PHE A 132 15.55 24.51 16.37
C PHE A 132 16.66 25.34 17.05
N GLU A 133 16.40 25.94 18.22
CA GLU A 133 17.42 26.69 18.97
C GLU A 133 18.53 25.78 19.49
N MET A 134 18.19 24.57 19.93
CA MET A 134 19.16 23.58 20.36
C MET A 134 20.04 23.11 19.19
N LEU A 135 19.43 22.85 18.02
CA LEU A 135 20.18 22.53 16.80
C LEU A 135 21.15 23.65 16.42
N LYS A 136 20.71 24.92 16.49
CA LYS A 136 21.57 26.06 16.20
C LYS A 136 22.76 26.14 17.15
N THR A 137 22.54 25.86 18.43
CA THR A 137 23.59 25.86 19.46
C THR A 137 24.63 24.79 19.16
N ASP A 138 24.20 23.58 18.82
CA ASP A 138 25.09 22.46 18.49
C ASP A 138 25.85 22.70 17.18
N LEU A 139 25.18 23.18 16.13
CA LEU A 139 25.82 23.51 14.86
C LEU A 139 26.90 24.59 15.03
N LYS A 140 26.65 25.60 15.86
CA LYS A 140 27.68 26.60 16.22
C LYS A 140 28.84 25.96 16.96
N TYR A 141 28.55 25.11 17.97
CA TYR A 141 29.57 24.37 18.68
C TYR A 141 30.45 23.55 17.72
N PHE A 142 29.86 22.82 16.78
CA PHE A 142 30.59 22.02 15.80
C PHE A 142 31.48 22.89 14.90
N LEU A 143 30.96 24.02 14.38
CA LEU A 143 31.75 24.96 13.58
C LEU A 143 32.90 25.59 14.38
N ASP A 144 32.64 26.04 15.61
CA ASP A 144 33.65 26.66 16.48
C ASP A 144 34.76 25.69 16.88
N HIS A 145 34.48 24.38 16.91
CA HIS A 145 35.46 23.32 17.18
C HIS A 145 36.00 22.67 15.89
N HIS A 146 35.76 23.29 14.72
CA HIS A 146 36.25 22.87 13.41
C HIS A 146 35.84 21.45 13.00
N TYR A 147 34.62 21.05 13.34
CA TYR A 147 34.03 19.81 12.86
C TYR A 147 33.63 19.91 11.40
N ARG A 148 33.89 18.85 10.65
CA ARG A 148 33.26 18.60 9.36
C ARG A 148 31.81 18.22 9.62
N THR A 149 30.89 19.12 9.25
CA THR A 149 29.47 18.99 9.59
C THR A 149 28.65 18.76 8.34
N VAL A 150 27.96 17.61 8.28
CA VAL A 150 27.02 17.28 7.19
C VAL A 150 25.62 17.20 7.76
N LEU A 151 24.65 17.86 7.11
CA LEU A 151 23.23 17.76 7.43
C LEU A 151 22.50 17.12 6.26
N LEU A 152 21.93 15.94 6.50
CA LEU A 152 21.11 15.21 5.53
C LEU A 152 19.64 15.62 5.66
N SER A 153 19.05 16.01 4.55
CA SER A 153 17.61 16.26 4.45
C SER A 153 16.98 15.36 3.39
N ALA A 154 15.70 15.03 3.56
CA ALA A 154 15.04 13.98 2.79
C ALA A 154 14.93 14.27 1.28
N SER A 155 14.95 15.53 0.86
CA SER A 155 14.84 15.94 -0.54
C SER A 155 15.77 17.10 -0.89
N HIS A 156 16.00 17.30 -2.19
CA HIS A 156 16.82 18.39 -2.71
C HIS A 156 16.28 19.76 -2.32
N THR A 157 14.96 19.96 -2.48
CA THR A 157 14.26 21.22 -2.14
C THR A 157 14.32 21.53 -0.65
N ARG A 158 14.18 20.51 0.22
CA ARG A 158 14.30 20.70 1.67
C ARG A 158 15.72 20.97 2.11
N ALA A 159 16.70 20.27 1.53
CA ALA A 159 18.12 20.53 1.79
C ALA A 159 18.50 21.98 1.43
N GLU A 160 18.05 22.47 0.28
CA GLU A 160 18.29 23.86 -0.15
C GLU A 160 17.65 24.88 0.81
N ARG A 161 16.39 24.64 1.21
CA ARG A 161 15.70 25.48 2.21
C ARG A 161 16.38 25.47 3.56
N MET A 162 16.80 24.30 4.01
CA MET A 162 17.49 24.16 5.29
C MET A 162 18.81 24.94 5.28
N ALA A 163 19.58 24.88 4.19
CA ALA A 163 20.78 25.69 4.03
C ALA A 163 20.47 27.19 4.10
N ASN A 164 19.43 27.65 3.39
CA ASN A 164 18.99 29.05 3.43
C ASN A 164 18.55 29.47 4.84
N LEU A 165 17.74 28.65 5.51
CA LEU A 165 17.26 28.90 6.88
C LEU A 165 18.41 29.00 7.87
N LEU A 166 19.42 28.12 7.76
CA LEU A 166 20.61 28.18 8.61
C LEU A 166 21.40 29.49 8.38
N ASN A 167 21.59 29.89 7.12
CA ASN A 167 22.27 31.14 6.77
C ASN A 167 21.52 32.38 7.30
N GLU A 168 20.18 32.43 7.17
CA GLU A 168 19.33 33.49 7.74
C GLU A 168 19.47 33.59 9.27
N ASN A 169 19.75 32.47 9.92
CA ASN A 169 19.97 32.39 11.37
C ASN A 169 21.44 32.53 11.78
N GLY A 170 22.32 32.96 10.87
CA GLY A 170 23.74 33.24 11.15
C GLY A 170 24.63 31.99 11.28
N ILE A 171 24.19 30.84 10.75
CA ILE A 171 24.99 29.62 10.66
C ILE A 171 25.41 29.44 9.20
N LYS A 172 26.72 29.45 8.95
CA LYS A 172 27.26 29.27 7.60
C LYS A 172 26.91 27.88 7.08
N ALA A 173 26.03 27.81 6.08
CA ALA A 173 25.59 26.56 5.47
C ALA A 173 25.69 26.65 3.94
N GLN A 174 26.10 25.54 3.32
CA GLN A 174 26.18 25.41 1.87
C GLN A 174 25.30 24.25 1.44
N PHE A 175 24.41 24.50 0.50
CA PHE A 175 23.66 23.44 -0.17
C PHE A 175 24.54 22.73 -1.20
N VAL A 176 24.56 21.39 -1.15
CA VAL A 176 25.27 20.52 -2.09
C VAL A 176 24.26 19.54 -2.70
N PRO A 177 24.02 19.55 -4.03
CA PRO A 177 23.01 18.71 -4.67
C PRO A 177 23.27 17.21 -4.59
N ASN A 178 24.53 16.78 -4.68
CA ASN A 178 24.91 15.37 -4.65
C ASN A 178 25.92 15.10 -3.52
N LEU A 179 25.74 13.97 -2.83
CA LEU A 179 26.65 13.56 -1.75
C LEU A 179 28.10 13.39 -2.22
N GLU A 180 28.29 12.95 -3.48
CA GLU A 180 29.61 12.72 -4.09
C GLU A 180 30.39 14.02 -4.31
N ASP A 181 29.69 15.16 -4.44
CA ASP A 181 30.29 16.48 -4.69
C ASP A 181 30.65 17.21 -3.39
N ILE A 182 30.38 16.62 -2.22
CA ILE A 182 30.63 17.26 -0.93
C ILE A 182 32.13 17.46 -0.73
N THR A 183 32.50 18.73 -0.59
CA THR A 183 33.81 19.11 -0.03
C THR A 183 33.65 19.29 1.48
N LEU A 184 34.22 18.38 2.27
CA LEU A 184 34.13 18.40 3.73
C LEU A 184 34.99 19.52 4.35
N GLY A 185 34.47 20.75 4.29
CA GLY A 185 35.00 21.91 4.98
C GLY A 185 34.80 21.86 6.49
N ARG A 186 35.57 22.66 7.23
CA ARG A 186 35.49 22.77 8.71
C ARG A 186 34.77 24.02 9.21
N ASP A 187 34.46 24.95 8.30
CA ASP A 187 33.90 26.27 8.64
C ASP A 187 32.49 26.50 8.07
N VAL A 188 31.91 25.47 7.44
CA VAL A 188 30.58 25.50 6.81
C VAL A 188 29.86 24.17 7.01
N VAL A 189 28.55 24.25 7.28
CA VAL A 189 27.66 23.09 7.32
C VAL A 189 27.29 22.69 5.89
N SER A 190 27.66 21.49 5.46
CA SER A 190 27.26 20.96 4.16
C SER A 190 25.88 20.34 4.25
N VAL A 191 24.89 20.91 3.57
CA VAL A 191 23.52 20.42 3.56
C VAL A 191 23.23 19.72 2.24
N THR A 192 22.84 18.46 2.27
CA THR A 192 22.68 17.62 1.07
C THR A 192 21.40 16.79 1.15
N PRO A 193 20.79 16.40 0.01
CA PRO A 193 19.77 15.37 0.02
C PRO A 193 20.37 14.03 0.45
N GLY A 194 19.66 13.32 1.32
CA GLY A 194 20.07 12.03 1.85
C GLY A 194 19.19 11.58 3.01
N SER A 195 19.20 10.29 3.31
CA SER A 195 18.47 9.75 4.45
C SER A 195 19.31 8.74 5.21
N LEU A 196 19.39 8.94 6.52
CA LEU A 196 19.94 7.99 7.48
C LEU A 196 18.95 7.85 8.64
N HIS A 197 19.07 6.74 9.37
CA HIS A 197 18.16 6.46 10.48
C HIS A 197 18.34 7.41 11.67
N LYS A 198 19.60 7.76 11.96
CA LYS A 198 20.01 8.70 13.01
C LYS A 198 21.32 9.35 12.61
N GLY A 199 21.55 10.56 13.11
CA GLY A 199 22.84 11.20 13.06
C GLY A 199 23.87 10.57 14.00
N PHE A 200 25.13 10.85 13.72
CA PHE A 200 26.25 10.35 14.50
C PHE A 200 27.45 11.31 14.47
N GLU A 201 28.31 11.20 15.46
CA GLU A 201 29.56 11.94 15.59
C GLU A 201 30.73 10.96 15.72
N TYR A 202 31.80 11.24 14.98
CA TYR A 202 33.13 10.66 15.17
C TYR A 202 34.07 11.72 15.77
N PRO A 203 34.26 11.73 17.11
CA PRO A 203 35.05 12.76 17.77
C PRO A 203 36.52 12.77 17.33
N GLN A 204 37.09 11.59 17.07
CA GLN A 204 38.51 11.43 16.73
C GLN A 204 38.91 12.12 15.41
N ILE A 205 37.98 12.23 14.47
CA ILE A 205 38.21 12.88 13.17
C ILE A 205 37.42 14.20 13.04
N GLN A 206 36.82 14.67 14.13
CA GLN A 206 35.96 15.85 14.20
C GLN A 206 34.93 15.85 13.05
N PHE A 207 34.15 14.77 12.93
CA PHE A 207 33.17 14.61 11.87
C PHE A 207 31.80 14.33 12.49
N VAL A 208 30.77 15.03 12.01
CA VAL A 208 29.40 14.87 12.48
C VAL A 208 28.44 14.85 11.31
N VAL A 209 27.49 13.92 11.36
CA VAL A 209 26.38 13.80 10.43
C VAL A 209 25.09 13.99 11.22
N LEU A 210 24.30 14.98 10.82
CA LEU A 210 22.98 15.28 11.34
C LEU A 210 21.93 14.89 10.31
N THR A 211 20.76 14.50 10.76
CA THR A 211 19.66 14.06 9.91
C THR A 211 18.37 14.80 10.25
N GLU A 212 17.47 14.95 9.28
CA GLU A 212 16.13 15.50 9.51
C GLU A 212 15.33 14.71 10.58
N THR A 213 15.66 13.42 10.76
CA THR A 213 15.08 12.55 11.80
C THR A 213 15.64 12.80 13.20
N ASP A 214 16.80 13.43 13.32
CA ASP A 214 17.26 13.95 14.61
C ASP A 214 16.48 15.23 14.95
N MET A 215 16.08 16.01 13.94
CA MET A 215 15.35 17.27 14.10
C MET A 215 13.87 17.06 14.43
N SER A 216 13.24 16.02 13.85
CA SER A 216 11.81 15.73 13.97
C SER A 216 11.54 14.46 14.76
N ASN A 217 10.39 14.36 15.43
CA ASN A 217 9.93 13.12 16.10
C ASN A 217 9.53 11.98 15.12
N GLN A 218 9.88 12.10 13.83
CA GLN A 218 9.47 11.15 12.79
C GLN A 218 10.57 10.10 12.57
N LYS A 219 10.17 8.83 12.43
CA LYS A 219 11.09 7.72 12.14
C LYS A 219 11.61 7.85 10.70
N ALA A 220 12.88 7.52 10.49
CA ALA A 220 13.50 7.53 9.17
C ALA A 220 12.77 6.64 8.17
N LYS A 221 12.61 7.15 6.94
CA LYS A 221 12.06 6.41 5.81
C LYS A 221 13.04 5.31 5.39
N LYS A 222 12.56 4.09 5.20
CA LYS A 222 13.38 2.97 4.67
C LYS A 222 13.53 3.15 3.17
N GLN A 223 14.76 3.22 2.66
CA GLN A 223 15.01 3.06 1.23
C GLN A 223 14.53 1.68 0.76
N ARG A 224 13.74 1.66 -0.32
CA ARG A 224 13.26 0.42 -0.94
C ARG A 224 13.91 0.26 -2.31
N TYR A 225 14.59 -0.87 -2.49
CA TYR A 225 15.04 -1.34 -3.81
C TYR A 225 13.84 -1.57 -4.73
N LYS A 226 13.93 -1.10 -5.98
CA LYS A 226 12.94 -1.34 -7.03
C LYS A 226 12.81 -2.84 -7.28
N LYS A 227 11.66 -3.43 -6.90
CA LYS A 227 11.24 -4.73 -7.43
C LYS A 227 10.27 -4.49 -8.58
N HIS A 228 10.60 -5.01 -9.76
CA HIS A 228 9.66 -5.13 -10.87
C HIS A 228 8.43 -5.94 -10.42
N LYS A 229 7.24 -5.34 -10.54
CA LYS A 229 5.95 -6.05 -10.42
C LYS A 229 5.54 -6.58 -11.79
N SER A 230 5.53 -7.89 -11.95
CA SER A 230 4.71 -8.57 -12.95
C SER A 230 3.38 -8.96 -12.29
N GLY A 231 2.33 -8.18 -12.49
CA GLY A 231 0.97 -8.57 -12.12
C GLY A 231 0.40 -9.52 -13.17
N ARG A 232 0.20 -10.80 -12.83
CA ARG A 232 -0.64 -11.70 -13.62
C ARG A 232 -2.09 -11.54 -13.17
N LYS A 233 -2.99 -11.25 -14.11
CA LYS A 233 -4.44 -11.41 -13.94
C LYS A 233 -4.77 -12.90 -13.76
N ILE A 234 -5.71 -13.18 -12.87
CA ILE A 234 -6.30 -14.50 -12.69
C ILE A 234 -7.43 -14.60 -13.74
N ASP A 235 -7.19 -15.37 -14.80
CA ASP A 235 -8.14 -15.54 -15.92
C ASP A 235 -8.67 -16.99 -16.06
N SER A 236 -8.53 -17.89 -15.08
CA SER A 236 -8.83 -19.32 -15.31
C SER A 236 -9.80 -20.01 -14.34
N PHE A 237 -10.99 -20.32 -14.85
CA PHE A 237 -11.58 -21.66 -15.04
C PHE A 237 -11.80 -22.67 -13.88
N THR A 238 -11.22 -22.58 -12.68
CA THR A 238 -11.12 -23.75 -11.76
C THR A 238 -12.08 -23.85 -10.55
N ASP A 239 -13.15 -23.06 -10.47
CA ASP A 239 -13.95 -22.94 -9.23
C ASP A 239 -15.30 -23.66 -9.19
N LEU A 240 -15.70 -24.44 -10.20
CA LEU A 240 -17.01 -25.11 -10.21
C LEU A 240 -16.98 -26.45 -9.46
N LYS A 241 -17.67 -26.51 -8.31
CA LYS A 241 -17.88 -27.73 -7.52
C LYS A 241 -19.27 -28.29 -7.75
N VAL A 242 -19.42 -29.62 -7.64
CA VAL A 242 -20.75 -30.26 -7.68
C VAL A 242 -21.63 -29.64 -6.60
N GLY A 243 -22.79 -29.12 -7.02
CA GLY A 243 -23.70 -28.36 -6.16
C GLY A 243 -23.65 -26.85 -6.34
N ASP A 244 -22.66 -26.31 -7.06
CA ASP A 244 -22.60 -24.89 -7.39
C ASP A 244 -23.77 -24.48 -8.31
N TYR A 245 -24.26 -23.27 -8.10
CA TYR A 245 -25.23 -22.66 -9.01
C TYR A 245 -24.51 -22.13 -10.26
N VAL A 246 -25.08 -22.41 -11.42
CA VAL A 246 -24.53 -22.01 -12.73
C VAL A 246 -25.60 -21.35 -13.57
N VAL A 247 -25.22 -20.39 -14.40
CA VAL A 247 -26.09 -19.70 -15.35
C VAL A 247 -25.76 -20.20 -16.75
N HIS A 248 -26.73 -20.82 -17.41
CA HIS A 248 -26.65 -21.13 -18.83
C HIS A 248 -27.32 -20.01 -19.63
N GLU A 249 -26.66 -19.52 -20.68
CA GLU A 249 -27.12 -18.33 -21.42
C GLU A 249 -28.59 -18.42 -21.89
N ASN A 250 -29.01 -19.61 -22.36
CA ASN A 250 -30.36 -19.84 -22.90
C ASN A 250 -31.39 -20.40 -21.90
N HIS A 251 -30.94 -21.03 -20.81
CA HIS A 251 -31.80 -21.85 -19.94
C HIS A 251 -31.88 -21.32 -18.51
N GLY A 252 -31.04 -20.35 -18.16
CA GLY A 252 -31.04 -19.70 -16.85
C GLY A 252 -30.28 -20.47 -15.78
N ILE A 253 -30.66 -20.24 -14.53
CA ILE A 253 -29.95 -20.71 -13.34
C ILE A 253 -30.26 -22.18 -13.08
N GLY A 254 -29.23 -23.02 -13.07
CA GLY A 254 -29.28 -24.44 -12.70
C GLY A 254 -28.22 -24.80 -11.65
N VAL A 255 -28.14 -26.08 -11.29
CA VAL A 255 -27.15 -26.63 -10.36
C VAL A 255 -26.21 -27.56 -11.12
N PHE A 256 -24.91 -27.32 -11.02
CA PHE A 256 -23.90 -28.18 -11.62
C PHE A 256 -23.85 -29.53 -10.89
N ARG A 257 -24.00 -30.63 -11.65
CA ARG A 257 -24.01 -32.01 -11.13
C ARG A 257 -22.77 -32.83 -11.48
N GLY A 258 -21.80 -32.22 -12.15
CA GLY A 258 -20.57 -32.88 -12.58
C GLY A 258 -20.56 -33.23 -14.06
N ILE A 259 -19.57 -34.03 -14.44
CA ILE A 259 -19.38 -34.53 -15.81
C ILE A 259 -19.85 -36.00 -15.83
N GLU A 260 -20.75 -36.33 -16.76
CA GLU A 260 -21.22 -37.69 -17.03
C GLU A 260 -20.72 -38.15 -18.40
N LYS A 261 -20.20 -39.38 -18.47
CA LYS A 261 -19.87 -40.04 -19.73
C LYS A 261 -21.13 -40.64 -20.33
N ILE A 262 -21.51 -40.17 -21.50
CA ILE A 262 -22.65 -40.71 -22.26
C ILE A 262 -22.10 -41.32 -23.55
N GLU A 263 -22.47 -42.57 -23.80
CA GLU A 263 -22.13 -43.27 -25.03
C GLU A 263 -23.23 -43.03 -26.06
N VAL A 264 -22.87 -42.41 -27.18
CA VAL A 264 -23.78 -42.16 -28.31
C VAL A 264 -23.12 -42.73 -29.56
N ASP A 265 -23.82 -43.64 -30.25
CA ASP A 265 -23.33 -44.32 -31.46
C ASP A 265 -21.96 -45.01 -31.30
N GLY A 266 -21.71 -45.62 -30.13
CA GLY A 266 -20.47 -46.35 -29.82
C GLY A 266 -19.25 -45.46 -29.51
N ILE A 267 -19.44 -44.14 -29.39
CA ILE A 267 -18.41 -43.18 -29.00
C ILE A 267 -18.76 -42.59 -27.64
N SER A 268 -17.91 -42.83 -26.64
CA SER A 268 -18.05 -42.23 -25.31
C SER A 268 -17.67 -40.75 -25.37
N LYS A 269 -18.60 -39.87 -24.98
CA LYS A 269 -18.36 -38.41 -24.89
C LYS A 269 -18.69 -37.91 -23.48
N ASP A 270 -17.87 -36.98 -23.02
CA ASP A 270 -18.08 -36.29 -21.74
C ASP A 270 -19.11 -35.17 -21.90
N PHE A 271 -20.15 -35.20 -21.06
CA PHE A 271 -21.17 -34.17 -20.98
C PHE A 271 -21.20 -33.57 -19.59
N ILE A 272 -21.35 -32.25 -19.51
CA ILE A 272 -21.62 -31.56 -18.26
C ILE A 272 -23.12 -31.62 -17.99
N LYS A 273 -23.47 -32.07 -16.78
CA LYS A 273 -24.87 -32.17 -16.33
C LYS A 273 -25.24 -30.98 -15.46
N ILE A 274 -26.33 -30.31 -15.83
CA ILE A 274 -26.93 -29.23 -15.05
C ILE A 274 -28.38 -29.61 -14.72
N SER A 275 -28.72 -29.63 -13.44
CA SER A 275 -30.10 -29.86 -12.99
C SER A 275 -30.86 -28.56 -12.74
N TYR A 276 -32.09 -28.49 -13.22
CA TYR A 276 -33.01 -27.37 -13.13
C TYR A 276 -34.23 -27.70 -12.25
N GLN A 277 -35.15 -26.74 -12.09
CA GLN A 277 -36.40 -26.96 -11.37
C GLN A 277 -37.22 -28.12 -11.99
N ASP A 278 -38.07 -28.77 -11.18
CA ASP A 278 -38.95 -29.88 -11.58
C ASP A 278 -38.23 -31.11 -12.14
N GLY A 279 -36.94 -31.29 -11.82
CA GLY A 279 -36.14 -32.46 -12.20
C GLY A 279 -35.59 -32.43 -13.64
N GLY A 280 -35.73 -31.31 -14.35
CA GLY A 280 -35.16 -31.17 -15.69
C GLY A 280 -33.63 -31.20 -15.68
N ASN A 281 -33.01 -31.99 -16.55
CA ASN A 281 -31.55 -32.04 -16.70
C ASN A 281 -31.14 -31.57 -18.10
N LEU A 282 -30.11 -30.74 -18.16
CA LEU A 282 -29.46 -30.30 -19.39
C LEU A 282 -28.08 -30.94 -19.48
N TYR A 283 -27.80 -31.54 -20.64
CA TYR A 283 -26.51 -32.12 -20.97
C TYR A 283 -25.86 -31.26 -22.05
N ILE A 284 -24.73 -30.67 -21.74
CA ILE A 284 -23.94 -29.86 -22.67
C ILE A 284 -22.60 -30.50 -22.91
N THR A 285 -22.16 -30.49 -24.16
CA THR A 285 -20.83 -30.99 -24.52
C THR A 285 -19.75 -30.08 -23.93
N THR A 286 -18.57 -30.64 -23.66
CA THR A 286 -17.41 -29.86 -23.20
C THR A 286 -17.03 -28.71 -24.15
N ASN A 287 -17.38 -28.80 -25.43
CA ASN A 287 -17.12 -27.75 -26.42
C ASN A 287 -18.08 -26.54 -26.33
N GLN A 288 -19.15 -26.63 -25.54
CA GLN A 288 -20.14 -25.54 -25.33
C GLN A 288 -20.01 -24.89 -23.95
N LEU A 289 -18.82 -25.00 -23.34
CA LEU A 289 -18.52 -24.47 -22.01
C LEU A 289 -18.69 -22.96 -21.89
N ASP A 290 -18.42 -22.21 -22.95
CA ASP A 290 -18.55 -20.74 -22.97
C ASP A 290 -19.99 -20.24 -22.70
N ALA A 291 -20.99 -21.12 -22.89
CA ALA A 291 -22.39 -20.81 -22.62
C ALA A 291 -22.76 -20.86 -21.13
N ILE A 292 -21.83 -21.24 -20.24
CA ILE A 292 -22.06 -21.40 -18.81
C ILE A 292 -21.13 -20.52 -17.99
N GLN A 293 -21.71 -19.84 -17.00
CA GLN A 293 -20.97 -19.04 -16.02
C GLN A 293 -21.36 -19.45 -14.60
N LYS A 294 -20.44 -19.36 -13.64
CA LYS A 294 -20.76 -19.56 -12.22
C LYS A 294 -21.71 -18.46 -11.75
N TYR A 295 -22.79 -18.83 -11.07
CA TYR A 295 -23.70 -17.85 -10.49
C TYR A 295 -23.08 -17.25 -9.22
N ILE A 296 -22.85 -15.93 -9.23
CA ILE A 296 -22.36 -15.17 -8.08
C ILE A 296 -23.55 -14.39 -7.51
N GLY A 297 -24.08 -14.86 -6.39
CA GLY A 297 -25.22 -14.24 -5.70
C GLY A 297 -24.84 -13.57 -4.39
N ILE A 298 -25.81 -12.87 -3.80
CA ILE A 298 -25.67 -12.29 -2.46
C ILE A 298 -25.53 -13.42 -1.44
N GLU A 299 -24.50 -13.36 -0.58
CA GLU A 299 -24.22 -14.37 0.45
C GLU A 299 -25.47 -14.71 1.28
N GLY A 300 -25.70 -16.00 1.50
CA GLY A 300 -26.80 -16.51 2.34
C GLY A 300 -28.16 -16.66 1.65
N LYS A 301 -28.35 -16.18 0.41
CA LYS A 301 -29.63 -16.33 -0.32
C LYS A 301 -29.51 -17.29 -1.50
N LYS A 302 -30.20 -18.44 -1.43
CA LYS A 302 -30.27 -19.41 -2.53
C LYS A 302 -31.08 -18.83 -3.72
N PRO A 303 -30.55 -18.89 -4.96
CA PRO A 303 -31.28 -18.41 -6.13
C PRO A 303 -32.47 -19.32 -6.47
N LYS A 304 -33.48 -18.74 -7.13
CA LYS A 304 -34.58 -19.52 -7.73
C LYS A 304 -34.05 -20.22 -8.98
N LEU A 305 -34.14 -21.56 -9.01
CA LEU A 305 -33.76 -22.34 -10.19
C LEU A 305 -34.72 -22.05 -11.35
N SER A 306 -34.18 -21.97 -12.55
CA SER A 306 -34.99 -21.82 -13.77
C SER A 306 -35.65 -23.15 -14.14
N LYS A 307 -36.75 -23.08 -14.90
CA LYS A 307 -37.44 -24.26 -15.44
C LYS A 307 -37.06 -24.46 -16.91
N LEU A 308 -36.55 -25.65 -17.26
CA LEU A 308 -36.20 -26.00 -18.63
C LEU A 308 -37.44 -25.93 -19.54
N GLY A 309 -37.26 -25.37 -20.75
CA GLY A 309 -38.34 -25.18 -21.73
C GLY A 309 -39.30 -24.00 -21.44
N SER A 310 -39.16 -23.32 -20.30
CA SER A 310 -39.95 -22.13 -19.98
C SER A 310 -39.44 -20.87 -20.69
N ASN A 311 -40.35 -19.97 -21.07
CA ASN A 311 -40.01 -18.63 -21.58
C ASN A 311 -39.70 -17.62 -20.46
N GLU A 312 -39.75 -18.02 -19.18
CA GLU A 312 -39.47 -17.15 -18.01
C GLU A 312 -38.08 -16.51 -18.08
N TRP A 313 -37.05 -17.29 -18.43
CA TRP A 313 -35.68 -16.80 -18.56
C TRP A 313 -35.54 -15.79 -19.69
N LYS A 314 -36.14 -16.09 -20.86
CA LYS A 314 -36.15 -15.17 -22.01
C LYS A 314 -36.82 -13.84 -21.67
N LYS A 315 -37.99 -13.87 -21.00
CA LYS A 315 -38.69 -12.66 -20.52
C LYS A 315 -37.84 -11.87 -19.52
N THR A 316 -37.18 -12.57 -18.59
CA THR A 316 -36.30 -11.95 -17.60
C THR A 316 -35.09 -11.28 -18.26
N LYS A 317 -34.42 -11.96 -19.20
CA LYS A 317 -33.30 -11.42 -19.99
C LYS A 317 -33.74 -10.18 -20.79
N ALA A 318 -34.92 -10.22 -21.41
CA ALA A 318 -35.46 -9.08 -22.15
C ALA A 318 -35.75 -7.86 -21.25
N ARG A 319 -36.39 -8.07 -20.10
CA ARG A 319 -36.65 -6.99 -19.13
C ARG A 319 -35.36 -6.35 -18.60
N VAL A 320 -34.40 -7.18 -18.16
CA VAL A 320 -33.10 -6.70 -17.66
C VAL A 320 -32.35 -5.97 -18.77
N LYS A 321 -32.39 -6.48 -20.01
CA LYS A 321 -31.81 -5.80 -21.17
C LYS A 321 -32.41 -4.41 -21.37
N SER A 322 -33.73 -4.26 -21.31
CA SER A 322 -34.36 -2.93 -21.42
C SER A 322 -33.96 -1.98 -20.27
N GLU A 323 -33.83 -2.49 -19.04
CA GLU A 323 -33.40 -1.69 -17.90
C GLU A 323 -31.94 -1.23 -18.04
N VAL A 324 -31.06 -2.11 -18.53
CA VAL A 324 -29.65 -1.80 -18.83
C VAL A 324 -29.53 -0.82 -19.99
N GLU A 325 -30.36 -0.94 -21.02
CA GLU A 325 -30.40 0.01 -22.15
C GLU A 325 -30.81 1.42 -21.70
N VAL A 326 -31.79 1.53 -20.80
CA VAL A 326 -32.18 2.82 -20.21
C VAL A 326 -31.00 3.43 -19.44
N LEU A 327 -30.36 2.65 -18.55
CA LEU A 327 -29.21 3.12 -17.78
C LEU A 327 -28.02 3.51 -18.67
N ALA A 328 -27.74 2.74 -19.71
CA ALA A 328 -26.69 3.05 -20.67
C ALA A 328 -26.99 4.36 -21.43
N LYS A 329 -28.25 4.57 -21.81
CA LYS A 329 -28.70 5.81 -22.46
C LYS A 329 -28.52 7.00 -21.51
N ASP A 330 -28.95 6.89 -20.26
CA ASP A 330 -28.81 7.95 -19.26
C ASP A 330 -27.34 8.32 -19.01
N LEU A 331 -26.45 7.31 -18.94
CA LEU A 331 -25.00 7.53 -18.82
C LEU A 331 -24.43 8.25 -20.06
N ILE A 332 -24.80 7.81 -21.27
CA ILE A 332 -24.33 8.45 -22.51
C ILE A 332 -24.82 9.90 -22.58
N GLU A 333 -26.08 10.17 -22.23
CA GLU A 333 -26.62 11.53 -22.19
C GLU A 333 -25.89 12.41 -21.15
N LEU A 334 -25.52 11.86 -19.99
CA LEU A 334 -24.73 12.56 -18.97
C LEU A 334 -23.32 12.90 -19.49
N TYR A 335 -22.62 11.95 -20.10
CA TYR A 335 -21.30 12.19 -20.68
C TYR A 335 -21.35 13.20 -21.83
N ALA A 336 -22.36 13.12 -22.71
CA ALA A 336 -22.55 14.09 -23.78
C ALA A 336 -22.78 15.52 -23.24
N LYS A 337 -23.61 15.66 -22.19
CA LYS A 337 -23.80 16.96 -21.50
C LYS A 337 -22.50 17.50 -20.92
N ARG A 338 -21.65 16.63 -20.36
CA ARG A 338 -20.35 17.02 -19.79
C ARG A 338 -19.28 17.30 -20.82
N GLU A 339 -19.30 16.67 -22.00
CA GLU A 339 -18.39 17.00 -23.09
C GLU A 339 -18.71 18.36 -23.73
N VAL A 340 -19.99 18.72 -23.80
CA VAL A 340 -20.41 20.05 -24.26
C VAL A 340 -20.09 21.13 -23.22
N GLY A 341 -20.19 20.80 -21.93
CA GLY A 341 -19.84 21.69 -20.83
C GLY A 341 -18.32 21.91 -20.72
N LYS A 342 -17.85 23.16 -20.80
CA LYS A 342 -16.44 23.48 -20.51
C LYS A 342 -16.20 23.47 -19.00
N GLY A 343 -15.32 22.59 -18.54
CA GLY A 343 -14.85 22.54 -17.15
C GLY A 343 -13.94 23.71 -16.79
N PHE A 344 -13.63 23.86 -15.51
CA PHE A 344 -12.56 24.76 -15.07
C PHE A 344 -11.21 24.05 -15.23
N VAL A 345 -10.28 24.69 -15.95
CA VAL A 345 -8.93 24.19 -16.17
C VAL A 345 -8.07 24.62 -14.99
N TYR A 346 -7.68 23.66 -14.15
CA TYR A 346 -6.76 23.93 -13.04
C TYR A 346 -5.34 24.17 -13.56
N SER A 347 -4.57 24.99 -12.83
CA SER A 347 -3.17 25.27 -13.13
C SER A 347 -2.28 24.06 -12.78
N GLY A 348 -1.11 23.98 -13.41
CA GLY A 348 -0.10 22.97 -13.09
C GLY A 348 0.39 23.06 -11.65
N ASP A 349 1.04 22.01 -11.15
CA ASP A 349 1.45 21.95 -9.75
C ASP A 349 2.40 23.10 -9.34
N SER A 350 1.96 23.89 -8.36
CA SER A 350 2.74 24.97 -7.76
C SER A 350 3.83 24.43 -6.84
N LEU A 351 4.75 25.32 -6.41
CA LEU A 351 5.76 24.99 -5.39
C LEU A 351 5.11 24.44 -4.12
N TRP A 352 4.04 25.10 -3.65
CA TRP A 352 3.27 24.66 -2.49
C TRP A 352 2.63 23.29 -2.69
N GLN A 353 2.12 22.97 -3.89
CA GLN A 353 1.59 21.64 -4.18
C GLN A 353 2.66 20.56 -4.00
N ARG A 354 3.86 20.78 -4.53
CA ARG A 354 4.98 19.84 -4.40
C ARG A 354 5.40 19.66 -2.95
N GLU A 355 5.52 20.75 -2.21
CA GLU A 355 5.84 20.71 -0.77
C GLU A 355 4.80 19.92 0.02
N PHE A 356 3.52 20.19 -0.23
CA PHE A 356 2.40 19.52 0.43
C PHE A 356 2.41 18.00 0.21
N GLU A 357 2.75 17.59 -1.01
CA GLU A 357 2.87 16.18 -1.39
C GLU A 357 4.09 15.53 -0.75
N GLU A 358 5.24 16.22 -0.73
CA GLU A 358 6.45 15.74 -0.07
C GLU A 358 6.25 15.57 1.44
N MET A 359 5.40 16.38 2.08
CA MET A 359 5.07 16.27 3.51
C MET A 359 4.32 14.97 3.86
N PHE A 360 3.90 14.18 2.87
CA PHE A 360 3.25 12.90 3.12
C PHE A 360 4.24 11.91 3.81
N PRO A 361 3.90 11.39 5.00
CA PRO A 361 4.85 10.63 5.82
C PRO A 361 5.07 9.19 5.32
N TYR A 362 4.29 8.74 4.35
CA TYR A 362 4.38 7.40 3.77
C TYR A 362 4.88 7.49 2.34
N ASP A 363 5.39 6.38 1.81
CA ASP A 363 5.77 6.28 0.40
C ASP A 363 4.58 5.73 -0.39
N GLU A 364 4.28 6.40 -1.49
CA GLU A 364 3.18 6.05 -2.37
C GLU A 364 3.51 4.80 -3.19
N THR A 365 2.49 4.00 -3.48
CA THR A 365 2.60 2.89 -4.43
C THR A 365 2.51 3.39 -5.86
N ASP A 366 3.01 2.62 -6.84
CA ASP A 366 2.85 2.96 -8.27
C ASP A 366 1.38 3.21 -8.65
N ASP A 367 0.46 2.39 -8.11
CA ASP A 367 -0.98 2.54 -8.34
C ASP A 367 -1.54 3.84 -7.74
N GLN A 368 -1.03 4.26 -6.58
CA GLN A 368 -1.39 5.55 -5.97
C GLN A 368 -0.83 6.72 -6.79
N LEU A 369 0.43 6.65 -7.22
CA LEU A 369 1.04 7.67 -8.06
C LEU A 369 0.27 7.84 -9.37
N ASN A 370 -0.05 6.74 -10.05
CA ASN A 370 -0.88 6.76 -11.25
C ASN A 370 -2.24 7.40 -10.98
N ALA A 371 -2.92 7.02 -9.89
CA ALA A 371 -4.22 7.60 -9.53
C ALA A 371 -4.14 9.11 -9.24
N ILE A 372 -3.05 9.57 -8.61
CA ILE A 372 -2.80 10.98 -8.32
C ILE A 372 -2.55 11.75 -9.62
N GLU A 373 -1.66 11.27 -10.48
CA GLU A 373 -1.32 11.90 -11.75
C GLU A 373 -2.53 11.99 -12.68
N ASP A 374 -3.28 10.90 -12.80
CA ASP A 374 -4.51 10.84 -13.59
C ASP A 374 -5.56 11.84 -13.08
N THR A 375 -5.74 11.93 -11.76
CA THR A 375 -6.69 12.89 -11.16
C THR A 375 -6.26 14.32 -11.47
N LYS A 376 -4.98 14.65 -11.33
CA LYS A 376 -4.46 15.98 -11.67
C LYS A 376 -4.59 16.30 -13.15
N ARG A 377 -4.32 15.33 -14.03
CA ARG A 377 -4.47 15.49 -15.48
C ARG A 377 -5.91 15.79 -15.86
N ASP A 378 -6.87 15.13 -15.23
CA ASP A 378 -8.29 15.42 -15.47
C ASP A 378 -8.67 16.82 -14.96
N MET A 379 -8.13 17.25 -13.82
CA MET A 379 -8.31 18.62 -13.30
C MET A 379 -7.68 19.68 -14.23
N GLU A 380 -6.54 19.39 -14.86
CA GLU A 380 -5.88 20.28 -15.82
C GLU A 380 -6.51 20.23 -17.22
N SER A 381 -7.54 19.40 -17.41
CA SER A 381 -8.25 19.30 -18.68
C SER A 381 -9.38 20.34 -18.80
N ASN A 382 -9.83 20.57 -20.03
CA ASN A 382 -11.01 21.40 -20.30
C ASN A 382 -12.34 20.65 -20.11
N LYS A 383 -12.31 19.35 -19.79
CA LYS A 383 -13.48 18.51 -19.57
C LYS A 383 -13.89 18.57 -18.10
N ILE A 384 -15.19 18.41 -17.83
CA ILE A 384 -15.67 18.25 -16.45
C ILE A 384 -15.21 16.89 -15.95
N MET A 385 -14.31 16.88 -14.95
CA MET A 385 -13.80 15.65 -14.34
C MET A 385 -14.94 14.85 -13.69
N ASP A 386 -15.00 13.55 -14.02
CA ASP A 386 -15.79 12.55 -13.32
C ASP A 386 -14.97 11.26 -13.19
N ARG A 387 -14.32 11.09 -12.04
CA ARG A 387 -13.37 10.01 -11.79
C ARG A 387 -13.76 9.22 -10.55
N LEU A 388 -13.80 7.91 -10.69
CA LEU A 388 -13.96 6.96 -9.59
C LEU A 388 -12.60 6.35 -9.23
N ILE A 389 -12.15 6.57 -7.99
CA ILE A 389 -10.96 5.92 -7.45
C ILE A 389 -11.39 4.68 -6.66
N CYS A 390 -11.05 3.50 -7.19
CA CYS A 390 -11.31 2.22 -6.54
C CYS A 390 -10.04 1.70 -5.83
N GLY A 391 -10.22 1.13 -4.64
CA GLY A 391 -9.16 0.49 -3.87
C GLY A 391 -9.69 0.01 -2.53
N ASP A 392 -8.98 -0.91 -1.89
CA ASP A 392 -9.40 -1.45 -0.60
C ASP A 392 -9.24 -0.43 0.54
N VAL A 393 -9.75 -0.77 1.72
CA VAL A 393 -9.55 0.04 2.94
C VAL A 393 -8.06 0.10 3.26
N GLY A 394 -7.53 1.31 3.47
CA GLY A 394 -6.11 1.52 3.79
C GLY A 394 -5.19 1.73 2.57
N TYR A 395 -5.70 1.65 1.34
CA TYR A 395 -4.91 1.85 0.11
C TYR A 395 -4.68 3.33 -0.25
N GLY A 396 -4.86 4.26 0.69
CA GLY A 396 -4.52 5.67 0.49
C GLY A 396 -5.44 6.47 -0.43
N LYS A 397 -6.68 6.01 -0.71
CA LYS A 397 -7.69 6.77 -1.49
C LYS A 397 -7.87 8.21 -0.98
N THR A 398 -7.86 8.39 0.34
CA THR A 398 -7.96 9.69 1.00
C THR A 398 -6.82 10.62 0.62
N GLU A 399 -5.61 10.12 0.39
CA GLU A 399 -4.46 10.97 0.02
C GLU A 399 -4.63 11.54 -1.41
N VAL A 400 -5.18 10.75 -2.35
CA VAL A 400 -5.53 11.23 -3.69
C VAL A 400 -6.51 12.40 -3.59
N ALA A 401 -7.55 12.23 -2.77
CA ALA A 401 -8.58 13.26 -2.56
C ALA A 401 -8.03 14.51 -1.87
N ILE A 402 -7.15 14.35 -0.87
CA ILE A 402 -6.50 15.46 -0.16
C ILE A 402 -5.62 16.28 -1.11
N ARG A 403 -4.84 15.63 -1.99
CA ARG A 403 -3.99 16.32 -2.98
C ARG A 403 -4.80 17.07 -4.03
N ALA A 404 -5.87 16.46 -4.53
CA ALA A 404 -6.81 17.11 -5.45
C ALA A 404 -7.49 18.32 -4.79
N ALA A 405 -7.91 18.20 -3.53
CA ALA A 405 -8.47 19.31 -2.77
C ALA A 405 -7.48 20.45 -2.59
N PHE A 406 -6.23 20.15 -2.23
CA PHE A 406 -5.20 21.17 -2.07
C PHE A 406 -4.95 21.91 -3.39
N LYS A 407 -4.82 21.19 -4.52
CA LYS A 407 -4.68 21.79 -5.86
C LYS A 407 -5.85 22.71 -6.19
N ALA A 408 -7.07 22.30 -5.87
CA ALA A 408 -8.24 23.13 -6.12
C ALA A 408 -8.23 24.44 -5.31
N VAL A 409 -7.81 24.38 -4.05
CA VAL A 409 -7.70 25.56 -3.19
C VAL A 409 -6.63 26.54 -3.69
N GLN A 410 -5.52 26.05 -4.25
CA GLN A 410 -4.47 26.91 -4.82
C GLN A 410 -4.97 27.81 -5.96
N ASP A 411 -5.96 27.34 -6.72
CA ASP A 411 -6.61 28.12 -7.79
C ASP A 411 -7.82 28.93 -7.29
N GLY A 412 -7.94 29.12 -5.97
CA GLY A 412 -9.02 29.90 -5.35
C GLY A 412 -10.40 29.26 -5.48
N LYS A 413 -10.45 27.93 -5.66
CA LYS A 413 -11.70 27.16 -5.68
C LYS A 413 -12.00 26.55 -4.32
N GLN A 414 -13.27 26.57 -3.95
CA GLN A 414 -13.76 25.87 -2.76
C GLN A 414 -13.96 24.38 -3.07
N VAL A 415 -13.80 23.56 -2.03
CA VAL A 415 -13.93 22.10 -2.11
C VAL A 415 -15.01 21.61 -1.15
N ALA A 416 -15.88 20.73 -1.63
CA ALA A 416 -16.83 20.00 -0.81
C ALA A 416 -16.43 18.53 -0.73
N TYR A 417 -16.31 17.99 0.49
CA TYR A 417 -16.02 16.59 0.75
C TYR A 417 -17.21 15.94 1.46
N LEU A 418 -17.98 15.14 0.73
CA LEU A 418 -19.21 14.52 1.19
C LEU A 418 -18.95 13.10 1.70
N VAL A 419 -19.38 12.81 2.93
CA VAL A 419 -19.21 11.51 3.60
C VAL A 419 -20.52 10.99 4.20
N PRO A 420 -20.70 9.66 4.31
CA PRO A 420 -22.01 9.12 4.68
C PRO A 420 -22.31 9.25 6.18
N THR A 421 -21.29 9.34 7.03
CA THR A 421 -21.45 9.35 8.49
C THR A 421 -20.72 10.51 9.16
N THR A 422 -21.25 10.94 10.31
CA THR A 422 -20.65 12.00 11.14
C THR A 422 -19.25 11.61 11.65
N ILE A 423 -19.00 10.33 11.91
CA ILE A 423 -17.69 9.82 12.35
C ILE A 423 -16.66 9.97 11.24
N LEU A 424 -16.99 9.57 10.01
CA LEU A 424 -16.11 9.79 8.86
C LEU A 424 -15.88 11.27 8.60
N ALA A 425 -16.89 12.13 8.80
CA ALA A 425 -16.73 13.57 8.67
C ALA A 425 -15.69 14.11 9.65
N GLN A 426 -15.73 13.65 10.90
CA GLN A 426 -14.76 14.05 11.92
C GLN A 426 -13.35 13.52 11.62
N GLN A 427 -13.24 12.26 11.18
CA GLN A 427 -11.96 11.66 10.82
C GLN A 427 -11.29 12.42 9.67
N HIS A 428 -12.03 12.66 8.59
CA HIS A 428 -11.53 13.42 7.44
C HIS A 428 -11.24 14.86 7.82
N TYR A 429 -12.09 15.52 8.61
CA TYR A 429 -11.82 16.86 9.12
C TYR A 429 -10.48 16.94 9.87
N ASN A 430 -10.22 15.99 10.77
CA ASN A 430 -8.95 15.94 11.50
C ASN A 430 -7.77 15.69 10.56
N ASN A 431 -7.90 14.77 9.60
CA ASN A 431 -6.85 14.46 8.63
C ASN A 431 -6.52 15.66 7.73
N PHE A 432 -7.53 16.32 7.17
CA PHE A 432 -7.35 17.51 6.33
C PHE A 432 -6.73 18.65 7.13
N THR A 433 -7.26 18.94 8.32
CA THR A 433 -6.73 20.00 9.19
C THR A 433 -5.28 19.74 9.55
N GLN A 434 -4.92 18.49 9.88
CA GLN A 434 -3.56 18.12 10.22
C GLN A 434 -2.60 18.17 9.02
N ARG A 435 -3.03 17.70 7.84
CA ARG A 435 -2.22 17.72 6.62
C ARG A 435 -1.97 19.14 6.11
N MET A 436 -2.95 20.04 6.29
CA MET A 436 -2.91 21.42 5.78
C MET A 436 -2.52 22.46 6.84
N LYS A 437 -2.10 22.05 8.04
CA LYS A 437 -1.83 22.94 9.18
C LYS A 437 -0.77 24.03 8.90
N ASP A 438 0.19 23.73 8.03
CA ASP A 438 1.32 24.60 7.70
C ASP A 438 1.01 25.50 6.48
N PHE A 439 -0.23 25.46 5.99
CA PHE A 439 -0.71 26.22 4.84
C PHE A 439 -1.89 27.11 5.24
N PRO A 440 -2.08 28.26 4.57
CA PRO A 440 -3.18 29.17 4.85
C PRO A 440 -4.52 28.66 4.27
N VAL A 441 -4.92 27.44 4.64
CA VAL A 441 -6.15 26.78 4.17
C VAL A 441 -7.11 26.59 5.33
N LYS A 442 -8.32 27.15 5.23
CA LYS A 442 -9.35 27.02 6.27
C LYS A 442 -10.28 25.85 5.95
N VAL A 443 -10.21 24.82 6.79
CA VAL A 443 -11.09 23.64 6.72
C VAL A 443 -12.25 23.79 7.71
N GLY A 444 -13.48 23.58 7.24
CA GLY A 444 -14.69 23.55 8.05
C GLY A 444 -15.33 22.16 8.08
N MET A 445 -16.13 21.87 9.11
CA MET A 445 -16.91 20.63 9.20
C MET A 445 -18.40 20.90 9.40
N LEU A 446 -19.25 20.31 8.55
CA LEU A 446 -20.71 20.34 8.70
C LEU A 446 -21.23 18.95 9.05
N SER A 447 -21.50 18.72 10.33
CA SER A 447 -21.99 17.44 10.83
C SER A 447 -22.85 17.62 12.09
N ARG A 448 -23.50 16.54 12.54
CA ARG A 448 -24.29 16.54 13.79
C ARG A 448 -23.46 16.82 15.05
N PHE A 449 -22.13 16.73 14.98
CA PHE A 449 -21.25 17.07 16.11
C PHE A 449 -21.01 18.57 16.27
N LYS A 450 -21.41 19.39 15.29
CA LYS A 450 -21.36 20.86 15.39
C LYS A 450 -22.69 21.41 15.87
N SER A 451 -22.64 22.34 16.82
CA SER A 451 -23.81 23.07 17.30
C SER A 451 -24.43 23.92 16.18
N ALA A 452 -25.71 24.28 16.32
CA ALA A 452 -26.40 25.11 15.33
C ALA A 452 -25.70 26.47 15.10
N LYS A 453 -25.11 27.05 16.15
CA LYS A 453 -24.34 28.30 16.07
C LYS A 453 -23.07 28.13 15.25
N GLU A 454 -22.30 27.06 15.48
CA GLU A 454 -21.09 26.76 14.71
C GLU A 454 -21.41 26.46 13.25
N GLN A 455 -22.45 25.64 12.98
CA GLN A 455 -22.87 25.34 11.61
C GLN A 455 -23.26 26.61 10.87
N LYS A 456 -24.02 27.51 11.49
CA LYS A 456 -24.42 28.78 10.89
C LYS A 456 -23.20 29.66 10.57
N GLY A 457 -22.20 29.69 11.45
CA GLY A 457 -20.94 30.39 11.20
C GLY A 457 -20.17 29.82 10.00
N ILE A 458 -20.04 28.49 9.92
CA ILE A 458 -19.35 27.82 8.79
C ILE A 458 -20.08 28.08 7.47
N ILE A 459 -21.42 28.06 7.46
CA ILE A 459 -22.22 28.32 6.25
C ILE A 459 -22.08 29.76 5.78
N ASP A 460 -22.08 30.72 6.69
CA ASP A 460 -21.86 32.13 6.36
C ASP A 460 -20.43 32.36 5.81
N ASP A 461 -19.43 31.75 6.45
CA ASP A 461 -18.04 31.81 5.98
C ASP A 461 -17.85 31.13 4.61
N LEU A 462 -18.56 30.03 4.33
CA LEU A 462 -18.58 29.38 3.01
C LEU A 462 -19.16 30.29 1.93
N GLY A 463 -20.27 30.99 2.24
CA GLY A 463 -20.89 31.95 1.32
C GLY A 463 -20.01 33.18 1.05
N LYS A 464 -19.19 33.59 2.02
CA LYS A 464 -18.21 34.67 1.88
C LYS A 464 -16.91 34.23 1.19
N GLY A 465 -16.66 32.93 1.12
CA GLY A 465 -15.44 32.32 0.58
C GLY A 465 -14.26 32.34 1.56
N SER A 466 -14.52 32.49 2.85
CA SER A 466 -13.48 32.46 3.89
C SER A 466 -13.12 31.03 4.32
N VAL A 467 -14.00 30.06 4.05
CA VAL A 467 -13.73 28.62 4.22
C VAL A 467 -13.45 28.02 2.84
N ASP A 468 -12.28 27.40 2.70
CA ASP A 468 -11.81 26.84 1.44
C ASP A 468 -12.34 25.41 1.23
N ILE A 469 -12.33 24.61 2.30
CA ILE A 469 -12.75 23.20 2.26
C ILE A 469 -13.83 22.97 3.30
N VAL A 470 -14.95 22.35 2.91
CA VAL A 470 -15.95 21.84 3.85
C VAL A 470 -16.07 20.33 3.75
N ILE A 471 -15.94 19.67 4.90
CA ILE A 471 -16.12 18.23 5.05
C ILE A 471 -17.41 17.99 5.81
N GLY A 472 -18.26 17.08 5.35
CA GLY A 472 -19.56 16.96 5.97
C GLY A 472 -20.44 15.87 5.41
N THR A 473 -21.54 15.64 6.11
CA THR A 473 -22.55 14.66 5.70
C THR A 473 -23.54 15.28 4.71
N HIS A 474 -24.70 14.65 4.53
CA HIS A 474 -25.86 15.22 3.82
C HIS A 474 -26.23 16.66 4.24
N ARG A 475 -25.68 17.17 5.35
CA ARG A 475 -25.82 18.59 5.72
C ARG A 475 -25.27 19.55 4.65
N ILE A 476 -24.22 19.16 3.91
CA ILE A 476 -23.61 19.99 2.85
C ILE A 476 -24.61 20.24 1.69
N ILE A 477 -25.43 19.25 1.33
CA ILE A 477 -26.40 19.33 0.22
C ILE A 477 -27.75 19.97 0.62
N SER A 478 -27.80 20.61 1.79
CA SER A 478 -28.99 21.31 2.26
C SER A 478 -29.14 22.66 1.54
N LYS A 479 -30.38 23.09 1.28
CA LYS A 479 -30.69 24.27 0.45
C LYS A 479 -30.10 25.59 0.95
N ASP A 480 -29.78 25.67 2.23
CA ASP A 480 -29.23 26.85 2.89
C ASP A 480 -27.70 26.97 2.76
N VAL A 481 -27.01 25.92 2.32
CA VAL A 481 -25.57 25.93 2.06
C VAL A 481 -25.32 26.51 0.66
N LYS A 482 -24.61 27.63 0.61
CA LYS A 482 -24.22 28.28 -0.65
C LYS A 482 -22.70 28.46 -0.68
N PHE A 483 -22.09 28.00 -1.76
CA PHE A 483 -20.68 28.21 -2.03
C PHE A 483 -20.50 29.49 -2.85
N LYS A 484 -19.40 30.21 -2.60
CA LYS A 484 -18.99 31.35 -3.42
C LYS A 484 -18.41 30.89 -4.77
N ASN A 485 -17.55 29.87 -4.75
CA ASN A 485 -16.82 29.41 -5.93
C ASN A 485 -16.42 27.93 -5.79
N LEU A 486 -17.41 27.03 -5.70
CA LEU A 486 -17.17 25.59 -5.66
C LEU A 486 -16.51 25.13 -6.96
N GLY A 487 -15.36 24.47 -6.88
CA GLY A 487 -14.67 23.91 -8.04
C GLY A 487 -14.48 22.40 -8.00
N LEU A 488 -14.47 21.80 -6.81
CA LEU A 488 -14.27 20.36 -6.66
C LEU A 488 -15.26 19.76 -5.66
N LEU A 489 -15.91 18.67 -6.06
CA LEU A 489 -16.74 17.82 -5.21
C LEU A 489 -16.06 16.46 -5.08
N ILE A 490 -15.82 16.04 -3.85
CA ILE A 490 -15.31 14.71 -3.52
C ILE A 490 -16.41 13.97 -2.76
N ILE A 491 -16.72 12.75 -3.20
CA ILE A 491 -17.70 11.90 -2.55
C ILE A 491 -17.00 10.62 -2.10
N ASP A 492 -17.10 10.31 -0.82
CA ASP A 492 -16.50 9.10 -0.24
C ASP A 492 -17.60 8.09 0.14
N GLU A 493 -17.38 6.80 -0.16
CA GLU A 493 -18.33 5.72 0.11
C GLU A 493 -19.76 5.99 -0.44
N GLU A 494 -19.87 6.39 -1.72
CA GLU A 494 -21.13 6.79 -2.37
C GLU A 494 -22.24 5.72 -2.25
N GLN A 495 -21.89 4.43 -2.23
CA GLN A 495 -22.82 3.30 -2.03
C GLN A 495 -23.61 3.37 -0.72
N ARG A 496 -23.15 4.14 0.28
CA ARG A 496 -23.81 4.28 1.58
C ARG A 496 -24.79 5.46 1.63
N PHE A 497 -24.91 6.25 0.55
CA PHE A 497 -25.88 7.34 0.47
C PHE A 497 -27.25 6.85 -0.01
N GLY A 498 -28.31 7.37 0.59
CA GLY A 498 -29.68 7.12 0.14
C GLY A 498 -29.96 7.79 -1.21
N VAL A 499 -30.95 7.26 -1.94
CA VAL A 499 -31.31 7.69 -3.32
C VAL A 499 -31.51 9.21 -3.42
N THR A 500 -32.26 9.80 -2.48
CA THR A 500 -32.55 11.25 -2.47
C THR A 500 -31.32 12.13 -2.26
N HIS A 501 -30.23 11.60 -1.69
CA HIS A 501 -28.96 12.32 -1.56
C HIS A 501 -28.10 12.19 -2.81
N LYS A 502 -28.28 11.14 -3.61
CA LYS A 502 -27.54 10.93 -4.86
C LYS A 502 -28.11 11.75 -6.02
N GLU A 503 -29.43 11.98 -6.00
CA GLU A 503 -30.11 12.81 -6.98
C GLU A 503 -29.87 14.32 -6.81
N LYS A 504 -29.41 14.75 -5.63
CA LYS A 504 -29.10 16.14 -5.29
C LYS A 504 -27.62 16.43 -5.42
#